data_AF-A0A091DL56-F1
#
_entry.id   AF-A0A091DL56-F1
#
_cell.length_a   1.000
_cell.length_b   1.000
_cell.length_c   1.000
_cell.angle_alpha   90.00
_cell.angle_beta   90.00
_cell.angle_gamma   90.00
#
_symmetry.space_group_name_H-M   'P 1'
#
loop_
_entity.id
_entity.type
_entity.pdbx_description
1 polymer ?
#
loop_
_entity_poly.entity_id
_entity_poly.type
_entity_poly.pdbx_seq_one_letter_code
_entity_poly.pdbx_strand_id
1 'polypeptide(L)'
;MGDERRLPGSAVGWLACGGLSLLANAWGILSVGAKQKKWKPLEFLLCTLAATHMLNVAVPIATYAVVQLWRQRPDYEWNEGLCKVFVSTFYTLTLATCFSVTSLSYHRMWMVRWPVNYRLSNAKKQAVHTVMGVWMVSFILSALPAVGWHDTSERFYTHGCRFIVAEIGLGFGVCFLLLVGGSLAMGAVCTAIALFQTLAVQVGRRADPRTFTVPTIVVEDTQGKRRSSIDGSESAKTSLQVTGLVATIVVIYDCFMGFPVLVVSFSSLRADASAPWMVLCVLWCSVTQALLLPVLLWACDRYRADLKAVWEKCMALMANDEDLEEEASLEGSIPPDLVLEHSLDYSYGGDFMALDKMTKYELSALEGGLPHLYPLRPLQEDKMQYLQIAIRACFLGFVFGCGVLLSFSQSSWNHFGWYVCSLSLFHYSEYLVTAVNNPKSLSLDSFLLNHSLEYTVAALSSWIEFTLENIFWPELKQITWLSATGLLMVVFGECLRKAAMFTAGSNFNHVVQNEKSDTHTLVTSGVYAWFRHPSYVGWFYWSIGTQVMLCNPICGVVYALTVWRFFRDRTEEEEISLIHFFGEDYLEYKRRVPTGLPFIKGVKVEL
;
A
#
# COMPACT_ATOMS: atom_id res chain seq x y z
N MET A 1 -18.15 3.41 44.48
CA MET A 1 -18.66 3.50 43.09
C MET A 1 -18.91 4.96 42.69
N GLY A 2 -17.91 5.85 42.76
CA GLY A 2 -18.12 7.30 42.66
C GLY A 2 -17.25 8.10 41.70
N ASP A 3 -16.28 7.50 40.98
CA ASP A 3 -15.31 8.27 40.17
C ASP A 3 -15.14 7.82 38.70
N GLU A 4 -15.72 6.70 38.28
CA GLU A 4 -15.59 6.22 36.89
C GLU A 4 -16.45 6.98 35.86
N ARG A 5 -17.29 7.94 36.29
CA ARG A 5 -18.16 8.73 35.40
C ARG A 5 -17.54 10.03 34.86
N ARG A 6 -16.26 10.35 35.16
CA ARG A 6 -15.60 11.62 34.77
C ARG A 6 -14.62 11.56 33.58
N LEU A 7 -14.84 10.69 32.58
CA LEU A 7 -13.97 10.67 31.38
C LEU A 7 -14.56 11.11 30.02
N PRO A 8 -15.76 11.73 29.88
CA PRO A 8 -16.27 12.10 28.56
C PRO A 8 -15.47 13.21 27.86
N GLY A 9 -14.79 14.10 28.61
CA GLY A 9 -13.97 15.17 28.03
C GLY A 9 -12.70 14.69 27.33
N SER A 10 -12.13 13.56 27.77
CA SER A 10 -10.86 13.05 27.23
C SER A 10 -11.05 12.34 25.88
N ALA A 11 -12.16 11.63 25.69
CA ALA A 11 -12.43 10.91 24.43
C ALA A 11 -12.62 11.86 23.24
N VAL A 12 -13.40 12.94 23.43
CA VAL A 12 -13.57 13.98 22.41
C VAL A 12 -12.24 14.69 22.14
N GLY A 13 -11.44 14.93 23.18
CA GLY A 13 -10.09 15.48 23.06
C GLY A 13 -9.16 14.59 22.20
N TRP A 14 -9.14 13.27 22.43
CA TRP A 14 -8.36 12.34 21.61
C TRP A 14 -8.81 12.29 20.16
N LEU A 15 -10.12 12.34 19.89
CA LEU A 15 -10.63 12.37 18.51
C LEU A 15 -10.27 13.68 17.80
N ALA A 16 -10.40 14.82 18.48
CA ALA A 16 -10.05 16.12 17.91
C ALA A 16 -8.54 16.26 17.66
N CYS A 17 -7.72 15.97 18.68
CA CYS A 17 -6.26 15.97 18.55
C CYS A 17 -5.79 14.90 17.55
N GLY A 18 -6.49 13.76 17.49
CA GLY A 18 -6.22 12.70 16.54
C GLY A 18 -6.49 13.12 15.09
N GLY A 19 -7.66 13.70 14.83
CA GLY A 19 -7.99 14.24 13.50
C GLY A 19 -6.99 15.29 13.04
N LEU A 20 -6.60 16.21 13.94
CA LEU A 20 -5.55 17.19 13.66
C LEU A 20 -4.20 16.53 13.36
N SER A 21 -3.82 15.50 14.13
CA SER A 21 -2.58 14.76 13.93
C SER A 21 -2.54 14.03 12.58
N LEU A 22 -3.66 13.45 12.14
CA LEU A 22 -3.77 12.81 10.83
C LEU A 22 -3.48 13.79 9.69
N LEU A 23 -4.14 14.96 9.73
CA LEU A 23 -3.94 16.01 8.73
C LEU A 23 -2.51 16.55 8.76
N ALA A 24 -1.95 16.77 9.95
CA ALA A 24 -0.60 17.32 10.11
C ALA A 24 0.49 16.34 9.61
N ASN A 25 0.35 15.03 9.88
CA ASN A 25 1.29 14.03 9.38
C ASN A 25 1.15 13.80 7.87
N ALA A 26 -0.07 13.80 7.33
CA ALA A 26 -0.30 13.77 5.90
C ALA A 26 0.37 14.98 5.21
N TRP A 27 0.20 16.18 5.77
CA TRP A 27 0.90 17.37 5.32
C TRP A 27 2.42 17.21 5.38
N GLY A 28 2.96 16.65 6.48
CA GLY A 28 4.39 16.36 6.61
C GLY A 28 4.94 15.48 5.48
N ILE A 29 4.22 14.41 5.12
CA ILE A 29 4.59 13.51 4.01
C ILE A 29 4.58 14.27 2.68
N LEU A 30 3.50 15.02 2.40
CA LEU A 30 3.40 15.81 1.17
C LEU A 30 4.47 16.89 1.08
N SER A 31 4.77 17.55 2.20
CA SER A 31 5.80 18.60 2.29
C SER A 31 7.20 18.04 1.99
N VAL A 32 7.55 16.88 2.56
CA VAL A 32 8.79 16.16 2.22
C VAL A 32 8.79 15.77 0.74
N GLY A 33 7.69 15.21 0.23
CA GLY A 33 7.55 14.81 -1.17
C GLY A 33 7.70 15.97 -2.17
N ALA A 34 7.16 17.15 -1.84
CA ALA A 34 7.23 18.35 -2.69
C ALA A 34 8.66 18.90 -2.82
N LYS A 35 9.47 18.85 -1.75
CA LYS A 35 10.86 19.34 -1.78
C LYS A 35 11.86 18.37 -2.39
N GLN A 36 11.54 17.08 -2.48
CA GLN A 36 12.49 16.07 -2.95
C GLN A 36 12.28 15.68 -4.41
N LYS A 37 13.27 15.97 -5.26
CA LYS A 37 13.33 15.44 -6.64
C LYS A 37 13.64 13.94 -6.68
N LYS A 38 14.40 13.42 -5.70
CA LYS A 38 14.75 11.99 -5.55
C LYS A 38 14.60 11.56 -4.09
N TRP A 39 13.92 10.45 -3.87
CA TRP A 39 13.75 9.87 -2.54
C TRP A 39 15.07 9.31 -2.01
N LYS A 40 15.57 9.95 -0.96
CA LYS A 40 16.73 9.52 -0.17
C LYS A 40 16.25 8.63 0.99
N PRO A 41 17.12 7.75 1.55
CA PRO A 41 16.70 6.77 2.55
C PRO A 41 16.18 7.40 3.85
N LEU A 42 16.77 8.52 4.29
CA LEU A 42 16.37 9.20 5.53
C LEU A 42 14.96 9.81 5.42
N GLU A 43 14.69 10.46 4.29
CA GLU A 43 13.39 11.05 3.96
C GLU A 43 12.30 9.98 3.85
N PHE A 44 12.63 8.83 3.28
CA PHE A 44 11.73 7.67 3.27
C PHE A 44 11.41 7.22 4.70
N LEU A 45 12.41 7.07 5.58
CA LEU A 45 12.21 6.68 6.98
C LEU A 45 11.34 7.69 7.76
N LEU A 46 11.54 8.99 7.54
CA LEU A 46 10.70 10.05 8.14
C LEU A 46 9.24 9.96 7.69
N CYS A 47 8.99 9.72 6.41
CA CYS A 47 7.63 9.51 5.90
C CYS A 47 7.00 8.24 6.46
N THR A 48 7.76 7.15 6.61
CA THR A 48 7.24 5.92 7.25
C THR A 48 6.93 6.11 8.73
N LEU A 49 7.71 6.92 9.44
CA LEU A 49 7.43 7.28 10.84
C LEU A 49 6.14 8.11 10.93
N ALA A 50 5.95 9.11 10.06
CA ALA A 50 4.72 9.89 9.99
C ALA A 50 3.49 9.00 9.68
N ALA A 51 3.61 8.06 8.74
CA ALA A 51 2.55 7.10 8.43
C ALA A 51 2.24 6.17 9.63
N THR A 52 3.26 5.76 10.39
CA THR A 52 3.08 4.96 11.60
C THR A 52 2.30 5.72 12.67
N HIS A 53 2.60 7.01 12.86
CA HIS A 53 1.83 7.88 13.77
C HIS A 53 0.39 8.08 13.31
N MET A 54 0.16 8.22 12.00
CA MET A 54 -1.20 8.28 11.45
C MET A 54 -1.98 7.01 11.77
N LEU A 55 -1.39 5.83 11.55
CA LEU A 55 -2.03 4.55 11.87
C LEU A 55 -2.32 4.40 13.37
N ASN A 56 -1.42 4.86 14.24
CA ASN A 56 -1.60 4.82 15.69
C ASN A 56 -2.81 5.65 16.12
N VAL A 57 -2.98 6.81 15.52
CA VAL A 57 -4.13 7.67 15.81
C VAL A 57 -5.42 7.13 15.19
N ALA A 58 -5.37 6.69 13.93
CA ALA A 58 -6.53 6.24 13.17
C ALA A 58 -7.13 4.93 13.69
N VAL A 59 -6.31 4.04 14.26
CA VAL A 59 -6.76 2.72 14.70
C VAL A 59 -6.88 2.67 16.22
N PRO A 60 -5.83 2.41 17.03
CA PRO A 60 -6.03 2.15 18.45
C PRO A 60 -6.59 3.36 19.22
N ILE A 61 -6.12 4.59 18.96
CA ILE A 61 -6.65 5.78 19.66
C ILE A 61 -8.12 6.03 19.30
N ALA A 62 -8.48 5.95 18.01
CA ALA A 62 -9.86 6.12 17.57
C ALA A 62 -10.77 5.01 18.13
N THR A 63 -10.35 3.74 18.06
CA THR A 63 -11.11 2.60 18.62
C THR A 63 -11.35 2.80 20.11
N TYR A 64 -10.30 3.15 20.87
CA TYR A 64 -10.43 3.38 22.31
C TYR A 64 -11.37 4.56 22.62
N ALA A 65 -11.24 5.67 21.91
CA ALA A 65 -12.09 6.84 22.11
C ALA A 65 -13.56 6.57 21.77
N VAL A 66 -13.82 5.87 20.66
CA VAL A 66 -15.17 5.47 20.24
C VAL A 66 -15.78 4.53 21.28
N VAL A 67 -15.08 3.48 21.70
CA VAL A 67 -15.61 2.55 22.71
C VAL A 67 -15.93 3.27 24.02
N GLN A 68 -15.10 4.23 24.44
CA GLN A 68 -15.36 5.03 25.65
C GLN A 68 -16.59 5.93 25.53
N LEU A 69 -16.88 6.48 24.35
CA LEU A 69 -18.11 7.24 24.09
C LEU A 69 -19.33 6.32 24.08
N TRP A 70 -19.20 5.11 23.53
CA TRP A 70 -20.30 4.15 23.39
C TRP A 70 -20.67 3.45 24.70
N ARG A 71 -19.73 3.32 25.65
CA ARG A 71 -19.97 2.81 27.01
C ARG A 71 -20.96 3.65 27.83
N GLN A 72 -21.42 4.79 27.30
CA GLN A 72 -22.55 5.55 27.84
C GLN A 72 -23.91 4.85 27.61
N ARG A 73 -23.97 3.86 26.71
CA ARG A 73 -25.11 2.95 26.55
C ARG A 73 -24.97 1.80 27.57
N PRO A 74 -26.01 1.45 28.33
CA PRO A 74 -25.93 0.48 29.42
C PRO A 74 -25.54 -0.95 29.00
N ASP A 75 -25.68 -1.31 27.71
CA ASP A 75 -25.49 -2.68 27.22
C ASP A 75 -24.25 -2.90 26.32
N TYR A 76 -23.37 -1.89 26.16
CA TYR A 76 -22.19 -1.99 25.28
C TYR A 76 -20.90 -2.29 26.05
N GLU A 77 -20.38 -3.50 25.89
CA GLU A 77 -19.10 -3.96 26.45
C GLU A 77 -18.04 -4.21 25.36
N TRP A 78 -16.77 -4.28 25.77
CA TRP A 78 -15.70 -4.67 24.86
C TRP A 78 -15.93 -6.09 24.33
N ASN A 79 -15.98 -6.25 23.03
CA ASN A 79 -15.92 -7.57 22.39
C ASN A 79 -14.49 -8.13 22.52
N GLU A 80 -14.35 -9.41 22.88
CA GLU A 80 -13.07 -10.11 22.99
C GLU A 80 -12.22 -9.96 21.72
N GLY A 81 -12.82 -10.13 20.54
CA GLY A 81 -12.11 -9.98 19.26
C GLY A 81 -11.64 -8.55 19.02
N LEU A 82 -12.48 -7.56 19.35
CA LEU A 82 -12.14 -6.13 19.24
C LEU A 82 -10.99 -5.77 20.18
N CYS A 83 -10.99 -6.30 21.41
CA CYS A 83 -9.92 -6.08 22.37
C CYS A 83 -8.60 -6.73 21.90
N LYS A 84 -8.63 -7.96 21.37
CA LYS A 84 -7.45 -8.62 20.78
C LYS A 84 -6.82 -7.76 19.68
N VAL A 85 -7.64 -7.27 18.75
CA VAL A 85 -7.18 -6.41 17.64
C VAL A 85 -6.62 -5.09 18.16
N PHE A 86 -7.33 -4.43 19.10
CA PHE A 86 -6.89 -3.18 19.69
C PHE A 86 -5.54 -3.32 20.41
N VAL A 87 -5.41 -4.32 21.30
CA VAL A 87 -4.17 -4.60 22.05
C VAL A 87 -3.02 -4.89 21.09
N SER A 88 -3.22 -5.84 20.17
CA SER A 88 -2.18 -6.23 19.19
C SER A 88 -1.73 -5.04 18.34
N THR A 89 -2.69 -4.24 17.86
CA THR A 89 -2.38 -3.06 17.03
C THR A 89 -1.65 -1.99 17.83
N PHE A 90 -2.07 -1.71 19.06
CA PHE A 90 -1.43 -0.73 19.93
C PHE A 90 0.05 -1.06 20.20
N TYR A 91 0.33 -2.32 20.57
CA TYR A 91 1.70 -2.78 20.83
C TYR A 91 2.53 -2.86 19.55
N THR A 92 1.93 -3.28 18.42
CA THR A 92 2.60 -3.31 17.12
C THR A 92 3.06 -1.92 16.73
N LEU A 93 2.18 -0.92 16.81
CA LEU A 93 2.51 0.45 16.42
C LEU A 93 3.47 1.10 17.41
N THR A 94 3.41 0.74 18.69
CA THR A 94 4.38 1.17 19.69
C THR A 94 5.80 0.67 19.36
N LEU A 95 5.96 -0.63 19.14
CA LEU A 95 7.25 -1.23 18.77
C LEU A 95 7.74 -0.74 17.40
N ALA A 96 6.84 -0.63 16.42
CA ALA A 96 7.17 -0.12 15.09
C ALA A 96 7.67 1.33 15.16
N THR A 97 7.08 2.16 16.03
CA THR A 97 7.56 3.53 16.26
C THR A 97 8.94 3.53 16.92
N CYS A 98 9.14 2.76 17.99
CA CYS A 98 10.43 2.61 18.68
C CYS A 98 11.54 2.26 17.68
N PHE A 99 11.37 1.16 16.94
CA PHE A 99 12.39 0.69 16.01
C PHE A 99 12.58 1.63 14.82
N SER A 100 11.53 2.34 14.38
CA SER A 100 11.66 3.35 13.32
C SER A 100 12.51 4.54 13.76
N VAL A 101 12.33 5.02 14.99
CA VAL A 101 13.17 6.09 15.58
C VAL A 101 14.62 5.63 15.73
N THR A 102 14.85 4.42 16.23
CA THR A 102 16.20 3.84 16.33
C THR A 102 16.84 3.65 14.96
N SER A 103 16.08 3.19 13.97
CA SER A 103 16.53 3.07 12.57
C SER A 103 16.92 4.42 11.98
N LEU A 104 16.14 5.48 12.24
CA LEU A 104 16.46 6.84 11.84
C LEU A 104 17.81 7.31 12.42
N SER A 105 18.03 7.08 13.72
CA SER A 105 19.29 7.39 14.39
C SER A 105 20.46 6.59 13.82
N TYR A 106 20.27 5.30 13.58
CA TYR A 106 21.29 4.42 13.01
C TYR A 106 21.68 4.85 11.58
N HIS A 107 20.69 5.11 10.71
CA HIS A 107 20.94 5.59 9.36
C HIS A 107 21.67 6.93 9.36
N ARG A 108 21.32 7.84 10.28
CA ARG A 108 22.04 9.11 10.41
C ARG A 108 23.47 8.92 10.89
N MET A 109 23.69 8.10 11.92
CA MET A 109 25.01 7.76 12.43
C MET A 109 25.89 7.16 11.32
N TRP A 110 25.38 6.16 10.58
CA TRP A 110 26.11 5.50 9.49
C TRP A 110 26.51 6.50 8.40
N MET A 111 25.59 7.37 7.99
CA MET A 111 25.83 8.40 6.98
C MET A 111 26.91 9.41 7.41
N VAL A 112 26.91 9.84 8.67
CA VAL A 112 27.88 10.83 9.19
C VAL A 112 29.23 10.18 9.46
N ARG A 113 29.25 8.98 10.06
CA ARG A 113 30.48 8.27 10.46
C ARG A 113 31.24 7.69 9.28
N TRP A 114 30.51 7.19 8.27
CA TRP A 114 31.07 6.52 7.09
C TRP A 114 30.33 6.93 5.80
N PRO A 115 30.45 8.20 5.37
CA PRO A 115 29.68 8.73 4.24
C PRO A 115 29.93 8.02 2.91
N VAL A 116 31.17 7.59 2.66
CA VAL A 116 31.54 6.86 1.43
C VAL A 116 30.89 5.48 1.40
N ASN A 117 31.03 4.71 2.49
CA ASN A 117 30.42 3.40 2.63
C ASN A 117 28.88 3.48 2.52
N TYR A 118 28.26 4.48 3.15
CA TYR A 118 26.82 4.69 3.06
C TYR A 118 26.33 4.91 1.63
N ARG A 119 27.09 5.65 0.80
CA ARG A 119 26.73 5.91 -0.61
C ARG A 119 26.98 4.74 -1.54
N LEU A 120 28.07 4.01 -1.32
CA LEU A 120 28.40 2.80 -2.09
C LEU A 120 27.48 1.64 -1.71
N SER A 121 26.96 1.64 -0.47
CA SER A 121 25.91 0.73 -0.06
C SER A 121 24.59 1.07 -0.74
N ASN A 122 23.76 0.05 -0.99
CA ASN A 122 22.39 0.24 -1.44
C ASN A 122 21.48 0.69 -0.28
N ALA A 123 21.81 1.82 0.36
CA ALA A 123 21.16 2.32 1.57
C ALA A 123 19.65 2.54 1.39
N LYS A 124 19.18 2.83 0.17
CA LYS A 124 17.74 2.92 -0.14
C LYS A 124 17.06 1.56 -0.01
N LYS A 125 17.64 0.51 -0.61
CA LYS A 125 17.14 -0.86 -0.49
C LYS A 125 17.20 -1.31 0.97
N GLN A 126 18.30 -1.00 1.66
CA GLN A 126 18.44 -1.31 3.07
C GLN A 126 17.35 -0.64 3.92
N ALA A 127 17.05 0.64 3.70
CA ALA A 127 15.99 1.33 4.43
C ALA A 127 14.61 0.70 4.21
N VAL A 128 14.28 0.28 2.98
CA VAL A 128 13.04 -0.45 2.68
C VAL A 128 12.98 -1.78 3.43
N HIS A 129 14.06 -2.56 3.38
CA HIS A 129 14.13 -3.83 4.11
C HIS A 129 14.05 -3.63 5.63
N THR A 130 14.67 -2.57 6.16
CA THR A 130 14.58 -2.21 7.58
C THR A 130 13.13 -1.90 7.95
N VAL A 131 12.40 -1.11 7.16
CA VAL A 131 10.98 -0.83 7.42
C VAL A 131 10.16 -2.13 7.41
N MET A 132 10.33 -2.97 6.39
CA MET A 132 9.63 -4.26 6.32
C MET A 132 9.93 -5.15 7.54
N GLY A 133 11.20 -5.24 7.94
CA GLY A 133 11.64 -6.00 9.11
C GLY A 133 11.07 -5.44 10.42
N VAL A 134 11.06 -4.12 10.58
CA VAL A 134 10.47 -3.44 11.73
C VAL A 134 8.99 -3.79 11.88
N TRP A 135 8.21 -3.69 10.80
CA TRP A 135 6.78 -4.00 10.82
C TRP A 135 6.51 -5.47 11.08
N MET A 136 7.26 -6.36 10.42
CA MET A 136 7.13 -7.81 10.59
C MET A 136 7.42 -8.23 12.04
N VAL A 137 8.55 -7.82 12.59
CA VAL A 137 8.94 -8.18 13.98
C VAL A 137 7.96 -7.59 14.99
N SER A 138 7.56 -6.33 14.80
CA SER A 138 6.61 -5.67 15.71
C SER A 138 5.25 -6.37 15.73
N PHE A 139 4.74 -6.76 14.56
CA PHE A 139 3.46 -7.47 14.44
C PHE A 139 3.53 -8.88 15.05
N ILE A 140 4.55 -9.66 14.69
CA ILE A 140 4.71 -11.03 15.19
C ILE A 140 4.73 -11.03 16.72
N LEU A 141 5.56 -10.18 17.33
CA LEU A 141 5.71 -10.13 18.78
C LEU A 141 4.46 -9.61 19.49
N SER A 142 3.77 -8.65 18.90
CA SER A 142 2.57 -8.04 19.50
C SER A 142 1.30 -8.87 19.31
N ALA A 143 1.30 -9.82 18.37
CA ALA A 143 0.21 -10.76 18.17
C ALA A 143 0.25 -11.97 19.13
N LEU A 144 1.38 -12.23 19.79
CA LEU A 144 1.56 -13.38 20.70
C LEU A 144 0.49 -13.45 21.81
N PRO A 145 0.10 -12.35 22.48
CA PRO A 145 -1.00 -12.37 23.44
C PRO A 145 -2.33 -12.82 22.82
N ALA A 146 -2.63 -12.44 21.58
CA ALA A 146 -3.87 -12.84 20.92
C ALA A 146 -3.95 -14.34 20.59
N VAL A 147 -2.79 -15.00 20.48
CA VAL A 147 -2.66 -16.45 20.23
C VAL A 147 -2.62 -17.27 21.53
N GLY A 148 -2.70 -16.62 22.69
CA GLY A 148 -2.75 -17.28 24.00
C GLY A 148 -1.45 -17.24 24.79
N TRP A 149 -0.46 -16.43 24.38
CA TRP A 149 0.72 -16.16 25.21
C TRP A 149 0.43 -15.05 26.22
N HIS A 150 -0.43 -15.35 27.18
CA HIS A 150 -0.78 -14.52 28.32
C HIS A 150 -1.00 -15.41 29.56
N ASP A 151 -1.19 -14.84 30.75
CA ASP A 151 -1.55 -15.64 31.93
C ASP A 151 -2.89 -16.34 31.71
N THR A 152 -2.93 -17.66 31.89
CA THR A 152 -4.10 -18.53 31.62
C THR A 152 -5.10 -18.59 32.78
N SER A 153 -4.78 -17.93 33.90
CA SER A 153 -5.58 -17.98 35.14
C SER A 153 -6.93 -17.26 35.03
N GLU A 154 -7.04 -16.20 34.21
CA GLU A 154 -8.28 -15.50 33.91
C GLU A 154 -8.48 -15.36 32.38
N ARG A 155 -9.74 -15.35 31.90
CA ARG A 155 -10.01 -14.96 30.52
C ARG A 155 -9.78 -13.46 30.37
N PHE A 156 -8.54 -13.09 30.07
CA PHE A 156 -8.04 -11.72 29.91
C PHE A 156 -8.94 -10.77 29.10
N TYR A 157 -9.75 -11.32 28.17
CA TYR A 157 -10.63 -10.56 27.29
C TYR A 157 -12.12 -10.50 27.68
N THR A 158 -12.56 -11.15 28.78
CA THR A 158 -14.00 -11.31 29.05
C THR A 158 -14.68 -10.17 29.80
N HIS A 159 -13.94 -9.33 30.54
CA HIS A 159 -14.53 -8.25 31.33
C HIS A 159 -13.74 -6.94 31.22
N GLY A 160 -14.07 -6.16 30.19
CA GLY A 160 -13.42 -4.88 29.87
C GLY A 160 -12.02 -5.07 29.26
N CYS A 161 -11.69 -4.27 28.23
CA CYS A 161 -10.38 -4.39 27.60
C CYS A 161 -9.29 -3.68 28.41
N ARG A 162 -8.56 -4.46 29.20
CA ARG A 162 -7.36 -4.00 29.91
C ARG A 162 -6.16 -4.30 29.02
N PHE A 163 -5.42 -3.27 28.62
CA PHE A 163 -4.31 -3.42 27.68
C PHE A 163 -2.95 -3.09 28.29
N ILE A 164 -2.89 -2.84 29.60
CA ILE A 164 -1.64 -2.59 30.31
C ILE A 164 -0.88 -3.90 30.50
N VAL A 165 0.45 -3.80 30.43
CA VAL A 165 1.38 -4.93 30.38
C VAL A 165 1.21 -5.94 31.53
N ALA A 166 0.94 -5.49 32.78
CA ALA A 166 0.76 -6.41 33.91
C ALA A 166 -0.40 -7.38 33.73
N GLU A 167 -1.47 -6.90 33.10
CA GLU A 167 -2.69 -7.68 32.91
C GLU A 167 -2.49 -8.76 31.82
N ILE A 168 -1.55 -8.55 30.88
CA ILE A 168 -1.22 -9.53 29.82
C ILE A 168 -0.36 -10.67 30.37
N GLY A 169 0.61 -10.34 31.22
CA GLY A 169 1.45 -11.33 31.89
C GLY A 169 2.95 -11.03 31.79
N LEU A 170 3.68 -11.59 32.75
CA LEU A 170 5.08 -11.28 33.00
C LEU A 170 5.99 -11.56 31.79
N GLY A 171 5.78 -12.67 31.08
CA GLY A 171 6.62 -13.07 29.95
C GLY A 171 6.59 -12.07 28.79
N PHE A 172 5.39 -11.68 28.35
CA PHE A 172 5.22 -10.64 27.35
C PHE A 172 5.77 -9.29 27.84
N GLY A 173 5.49 -8.95 29.11
CA GLY A 173 5.88 -7.66 29.66
C GLY A 173 7.38 -7.43 29.79
N VAL A 174 8.13 -8.44 30.23
CA VAL A 174 9.60 -8.37 30.27
C VAL A 174 10.18 -8.25 28.87
N CYS A 175 9.67 -9.04 27.91
CA CYS A 175 10.09 -8.96 26.52
C CYS A 175 9.85 -7.56 25.93
N PHE A 176 8.64 -7.03 26.12
CA PHE A 176 8.27 -5.70 25.66
C PHE A 176 9.15 -4.60 26.26
N LEU A 177 9.39 -4.63 27.57
CA LEU A 177 10.27 -3.69 28.26
C LEU A 177 11.71 -3.73 27.72
N LEU A 178 12.26 -4.92 27.49
CA LEU A 178 13.61 -5.09 26.95
C LEU A 178 13.73 -4.55 25.52
N LEU A 179 12.71 -4.79 24.68
CA LEU A 179 12.70 -4.30 23.31
C LEU A 179 12.60 -2.77 23.25
N VAL A 180 11.65 -2.19 23.99
CA VAL A 180 11.50 -0.72 24.07
C VAL A 180 12.76 -0.10 24.68
N GLY A 181 13.23 -0.58 25.83
CA GLY A 181 14.41 -0.05 26.51
C GLY A 181 15.69 -0.18 25.68
N GLY A 182 15.89 -1.31 25.02
CA GLY A 182 16.98 -1.53 24.08
C GLY A 182 16.92 -0.58 22.89
N SER A 183 15.72 -0.37 22.32
CA SER A 183 15.51 0.57 21.20
C SER A 183 15.89 2.00 21.59
N LEU A 184 15.44 2.47 22.75
CA LEU A 184 15.74 3.81 23.25
C LEU A 184 17.25 3.98 23.48
N ALA A 185 17.89 3.02 24.17
CA ALA A 185 19.32 3.05 24.42
C ALA A 185 20.14 3.08 23.11
N MET A 186 19.79 2.22 22.16
CA MET A 186 20.45 2.18 20.84
C MET A 186 20.22 3.46 20.04
N GLY A 187 19.00 4.01 20.08
CA GLY A 187 18.66 5.27 19.44
C GLY A 187 19.48 6.43 19.99
N ALA A 188 19.57 6.56 21.32
CA ALA A 188 20.35 7.58 22.01
C ALA A 188 21.85 7.46 21.72
N VAL A 189 22.42 6.24 21.74
CA VAL A 189 23.84 6.00 21.42
C VAL A 189 24.14 6.39 19.97
N CYS A 190 23.33 5.95 19.01
CA CYS A 190 23.53 6.31 17.60
C CYS A 190 23.47 7.83 17.38
N THR A 191 22.51 8.50 18.02
CA THR A 191 22.37 9.95 17.96
C THR A 191 23.56 10.67 18.59
N ALA A 192 24.04 10.22 19.75
CA ALA A 192 25.21 10.80 20.41
C ALA A 192 26.47 10.71 19.53
N ILE A 193 26.70 9.55 18.90
CA ILE A 193 27.80 9.35 17.95
C ILE A 193 27.65 10.29 16.74
N ALA A 194 26.45 10.40 16.17
CA ALA A 194 26.18 11.27 15.02
C ALA A 194 26.41 12.76 15.35
N LEU A 195 25.95 13.23 16.51
CA LEU A 195 26.16 14.59 17.00
C LEU A 195 27.64 14.87 17.22
N PHE A 196 28.34 13.98 17.94
CA PHE A 196 29.76 14.13 18.22
C PHE A 196 30.58 14.24 16.92
N GLN A 197 30.35 13.34 15.96
CA GLN A 197 31.04 13.37 14.67
C GLN A 197 30.74 14.65 13.89
N THR A 198 29.48 15.10 13.88
CA THR A 198 29.07 16.32 13.16
C THR A 198 29.72 17.58 13.75
N LEU A 199 29.77 17.68 15.08
CA LEU A 199 30.39 18.81 15.79
C LEU A 199 31.92 18.78 15.66
N ALA A 200 32.56 17.61 15.78
CA ALA A 200 34.00 17.46 15.63
C ALA A 200 34.49 17.90 14.24
N VAL A 201 33.77 17.53 13.18
CA VAL A 201 34.07 17.96 11.79
C VAL A 201 33.91 19.47 11.62
N GLN A 202 32.94 20.10 12.29
CA GLN A 202 32.76 21.56 12.24
C GLN A 202 33.86 22.32 12.97
N VAL A 203 34.28 21.84 14.14
CA VAL A 203 35.38 22.45 14.91
C VAL A 203 36.71 22.31 14.15
N GLY A 204 36.99 21.14 13.57
CA GLY A 204 38.18 20.93 12.74
C GLY A 204 38.26 21.87 11.54
N ARG A 205 37.14 22.12 10.84
CA ARG A 205 37.08 23.10 9.74
C ARG A 205 37.25 24.56 10.17
N ARG A 206 36.82 24.93 11.38
CA ARG A 206 37.04 26.28 11.92
C ARG A 206 38.48 26.50 12.36
N ALA A 207 39.18 25.45 12.80
CA ALA A 207 40.56 25.52 13.25
C ALA A 207 41.57 25.60 12.09
N ASP A 208 41.28 24.97 10.94
CA ASP A 208 42.11 25.08 9.74
C ASP A 208 41.25 25.21 8.47
N PRO A 209 40.98 26.45 8.01
CA PRO A 209 40.20 26.71 6.79
C PRO A 209 40.85 26.16 5.50
N ARG A 210 42.10 25.68 5.55
CA ARG A 210 42.85 25.13 4.41
C ARG A 210 42.83 23.60 4.37
N THR A 211 42.16 22.93 5.30
CA THR A 211 42.06 21.45 5.32
C THR A 211 41.25 20.91 4.15
N PHE A 212 41.90 20.01 3.41
CA PHE A 212 41.50 19.37 2.16
C PHE A 212 40.00 19.01 2.10
N THR A 213 39.23 19.79 1.34
CA THR A 213 37.95 19.36 0.79
C THR A 213 38.21 18.22 -0.18
N VAL A 214 37.61 17.05 0.05
CA VAL A 214 37.63 15.94 -0.92
C VAL A 214 37.26 16.53 -2.29
N PRO A 215 38.17 16.52 -3.27
CA PRO A 215 37.93 17.19 -4.54
C PRO A 215 36.72 16.56 -5.20
N THR A 216 35.93 17.42 -5.82
CA THR A 216 34.85 17.03 -6.71
C THR A 216 35.44 16.05 -7.72
N ILE A 217 35.04 14.77 -7.73
CA ILE A 217 35.50 13.86 -8.79
C ILE A 217 34.78 14.31 -10.05
N VAL A 218 35.52 14.98 -10.94
CA VAL A 218 35.02 15.40 -12.24
C VAL A 218 35.31 14.26 -13.20
N VAL A 219 34.26 13.63 -13.73
CA VAL A 219 34.41 12.69 -14.84
C VAL A 219 34.29 13.50 -16.13
N GLU A 220 35.42 13.64 -16.83
CA GLU A 220 35.50 14.26 -18.16
C GLU A 220 35.43 13.16 -19.23
N ASP A 221 34.72 13.47 -20.32
CA ASP A 221 34.76 12.66 -21.54
C ASP A 221 36.16 12.75 -22.19
N THR A 222 36.54 11.77 -23.01
CA THR A 222 37.70 11.78 -23.92
C THR A 222 37.82 13.04 -24.79
N GLN A 223 36.73 13.80 -24.98
CA GLN A 223 36.70 15.09 -25.68
C GLN A 223 36.86 16.33 -24.77
N GLY A 224 37.20 16.15 -23.49
CA GLY A 224 37.37 17.24 -22.52
C GLY A 224 36.05 17.89 -22.05
N LYS A 225 34.91 17.27 -22.35
CA LYS A 225 33.58 17.78 -21.97
C LYS A 225 33.15 17.20 -20.62
N ARG A 226 32.86 18.07 -19.65
CA ARG A 226 32.50 17.72 -18.27
C ARG A 226 31.14 16.99 -18.23
N ARG A 227 31.12 15.67 -17.93
CA ARG A 227 29.86 14.88 -17.87
C ARG A 227 29.24 14.79 -16.48
N SER A 228 30.04 14.84 -15.41
CA SER A 228 29.50 14.94 -14.03
C SER A 228 30.56 15.41 -13.04
N SER A 229 30.18 16.29 -12.12
CA SER A 229 30.96 16.63 -10.93
C SER A 229 30.33 15.95 -9.71
N ILE A 230 31.06 15.01 -9.10
CA ILE A 230 30.66 14.40 -7.83
C ILE A 230 31.05 15.37 -6.72
N ASP A 231 30.16 16.29 -6.36
CA ASP A 231 30.34 17.13 -5.18
C ASP A 231 30.08 16.29 -3.93
N GLY A 232 31.17 15.93 -3.25
CA GLY A 232 31.25 14.72 -2.43
C GLY A 232 30.73 14.83 -1.00
N SER A 233 30.50 16.03 -0.46
CA SER A 233 30.10 16.21 0.95
C SER A 233 28.76 16.91 1.08
N GLU A 234 27.84 16.34 1.88
CA GLU A 234 26.70 17.12 2.38
C GLU A 234 27.25 18.38 3.04
N SER A 235 26.71 19.56 2.70
CA SER A 235 27.26 20.80 3.25
C SER A 235 27.19 20.75 4.78
N ALA A 236 28.21 21.26 5.47
CA ALA A 236 28.29 21.16 6.94
C ALA A 236 27.07 21.79 7.63
N LYS A 237 26.47 22.82 7.02
CA LYS A 237 25.22 23.43 7.47
C LYS A 237 24.05 22.46 7.35
N THR A 238 23.87 21.82 6.19
CA THR A 238 22.80 20.83 5.98
C THR A 238 22.98 19.59 6.85
N SER A 239 24.21 19.12 7.04
CA SER A 239 24.53 18.00 7.92
C SER A 239 24.19 18.32 9.39
N LEU A 240 24.52 19.51 9.88
CA LEU A 240 24.14 19.94 11.23
C LEU A 240 22.63 20.07 11.39
N GLN A 241 21.94 20.70 10.44
CA GLN A 241 20.48 20.84 10.47
C GLN A 241 19.77 19.48 10.52
N VAL A 242 20.18 18.52 9.69
CA VAL A 242 19.57 17.19 9.64
C VAL A 242 19.91 16.36 10.89
N THR A 243 21.16 16.41 11.38
CA THR A 243 21.54 15.71 12.62
C THR A 243 20.82 16.29 13.82
N GLY A 244 20.70 17.62 13.89
CA GLY A 244 19.93 18.32 14.93
C GLY A 244 18.46 17.92 14.90
N LEU A 245 17.84 17.84 13.71
CA LEU A 245 16.46 17.37 13.57
C LEU A 245 16.30 15.93 14.09
N VAL A 246 17.14 14.99 13.63
CA VAL A 246 17.08 13.57 14.08
C VAL A 246 17.30 13.48 15.58
N ALA A 247 18.26 14.24 16.13
CA ALA A 247 18.49 14.27 17.57
C ALA A 247 17.28 14.78 18.35
N THR A 248 16.65 15.85 17.88
CA THR A 248 15.43 16.39 18.51
C THR A 248 14.27 15.41 18.43
N ILE A 249 14.09 14.71 17.31
CA ILE A 249 13.08 13.64 17.18
C ILE A 249 13.31 12.56 18.23
N VAL A 250 14.55 12.06 18.37
CA VAL A 250 14.91 11.00 19.32
C VAL A 250 14.70 11.45 20.76
N VAL A 251 15.17 12.65 21.13
CA VAL A 251 14.99 13.19 22.47
C VAL A 251 13.51 13.38 22.80
N ILE A 252 12.72 13.94 21.89
CA ILE A 252 11.28 14.12 22.10
C ILE A 252 10.59 12.75 22.24
N TYR A 253 10.94 11.78 21.40
CA TYR A 253 10.39 10.44 21.48
C TYR A 253 10.72 9.77 22.81
N ASP A 254 11.98 9.78 23.21
CA ASP A 254 12.46 9.17 24.44
C ASP A 254 11.80 9.82 25.67
N CYS A 255 11.67 11.14 25.70
CA CYS A 255 11.09 11.87 26.82
C CYS A 255 9.57 11.77 26.90
N PHE A 256 8.85 11.85 25.77
CA PHE A 256 7.40 11.96 25.75
C PHE A 256 6.67 10.65 25.49
N MET A 257 7.35 9.61 25.02
CA MET A 257 6.76 8.28 24.81
C MET A 257 7.59 7.17 25.44
N GLY A 258 8.87 7.05 25.07
CA GLY A 258 9.71 5.92 25.47
C GLY A 258 9.80 5.75 26.98
N PHE A 259 10.25 6.78 27.69
CA PHE A 259 10.39 6.75 29.14
C PHE A 259 9.04 6.63 29.87
N PRO A 260 7.97 7.39 29.54
CA PRO A 260 6.66 7.18 30.12
C PRO A 260 6.11 5.75 29.95
N VAL A 261 6.23 5.16 28.75
CA VAL A 261 5.77 3.79 28.48
C VAL A 261 6.58 2.77 29.28
N LEU A 262 7.90 2.93 29.37
CA LEU A 262 8.74 2.07 30.21
C LEU A 262 8.37 2.17 31.69
N VAL A 263 8.23 3.38 32.22
CA VAL A 263 7.91 3.61 33.64
C VAL A 263 6.54 3.05 33.97
N VAL A 264 5.53 3.31 33.14
CA VAL A 264 4.18 2.77 33.32
C VAL A 264 4.19 1.24 33.26
N SER A 265 4.85 0.66 32.26
CA SER A 265 4.90 -0.80 32.07
C SER A 265 5.65 -1.48 33.21
N PHE A 266 6.79 -0.92 33.65
CA PHE A 266 7.56 -1.44 34.78
C PHE A 266 6.81 -1.29 36.10
N SER A 267 6.21 -0.13 36.36
CA SER A 267 5.45 0.12 37.59
C SER A 267 4.23 -0.79 37.68
N SER A 268 3.56 -1.02 36.55
CA SER A 268 2.42 -1.93 36.49
C SER A 268 2.83 -3.36 36.75
N LEU A 269 3.90 -3.86 36.12
CA LEU A 269 4.41 -5.21 36.35
C LEU A 269 4.90 -5.41 37.79
N ARG A 270 5.53 -4.39 38.39
CA ARG A 270 6.00 -4.46 39.77
C ARG A 270 4.85 -4.48 40.78
N ALA A 271 3.81 -3.70 40.53
CA ALA A 271 2.65 -3.62 41.41
C ALA A 271 1.63 -4.74 41.17
N ASP A 272 1.82 -5.52 40.10
CA ASP A 272 0.85 -6.49 39.57
C ASP A 272 -0.57 -5.90 39.48
N ALA A 273 -0.62 -4.62 39.07
CA ALA A 273 -1.84 -3.83 39.07
C ALA A 273 -1.76 -2.76 37.99
N SER A 274 -2.91 -2.39 37.45
CA SER A 274 -3.06 -1.27 36.51
C SER A 274 -3.97 -0.19 37.09
N ALA A 275 -3.56 1.08 36.97
CA ALA A 275 -4.34 2.22 37.42
C ALA A 275 -4.90 3.01 36.22
N PRO A 276 -6.10 3.63 36.31
CA PRO A 276 -6.71 4.34 35.18
C PRO A 276 -5.83 5.47 34.62
N TRP A 277 -5.06 6.15 35.46
CA TRP A 277 -4.14 7.22 35.02
C TRP A 277 -3.01 6.70 34.12
N MET A 278 -2.59 5.43 34.28
CA MET A 278 -1.54 4.81 33.48
C MET A 278 -1.96 4.70 32.01
N VAL A 279 -3.21 4.29 31.79
CA VAL A 279 -3.83 4.21 30.47
C VAL A 279 -3.91 5.59 29.84
N LEU A 280 -4.40 6.60 30.58
CA LEU A 280 -4.49 7.97 30.09
C LEU A 280 -3.12 8.55 29.74
N CYS A 281 -2.09 8.28 30.55
CA CYS A 281 -0.73 8.71 30.30
C CYS A 281 -0.22 8.16 28.96
N VAL A 282 -0.29 6.85 28.75
CA VAL A 282 0.20 6.21 27.52
C VAL A 282 -0.54 6.69 26.27
N LEU A 283 -1.85 6.90 26.35
CA LEU A 283 -2.66 7.41 25.24
C LEU A 283 -2.32 8.87 24.91
N TRP A 284 -2.23 9.74 25.91
CA TRP A 284 -1.87 11.14 25.69
C TRP A 284 -0.43 11.28 25.18
N CYS A 285 0.52 10.53 25.73
CA CYS A 285 1.89 10.41 25.20
C CYS A 285 1.89 10.04 23.71
N SER A 286 1.05 9.08 23.32
CA SER A 286 0.91 8.61 21.94
C SER A 286 0.34 9.66 20.99
N VAL A 287 -0.62 10.47 21.45
CA VAL A 287 -1.19 11.59 20.67
C VAL A 287 -0.20 12.75 20.58
N THR A 288 0.47 13.10 21.69
CA THR A 288 1.45 14.19 21.74
C THR A 288 2.61 13.95 20.77
N GLN A 289 3.20 12.75 20.74
CA GLN A 289 4.27 12.45 19.79
C GLN A 289 3.84 12.61 18.32
N ALA A 290 2.61 12.19 18.01
CA ALA A 290 2.08 12.21 16.66
C ALA A 290 1.83 13.67 16.19
N LEU A 291 1.55 14.59 17.12
CA LEU A 291 1.44 16.02 16.83
C LEU A 291 2.81 16.71 16.71
N LEU A 292 3.85 16.22 17.39
CA LEU A 292 5.17 16.87 17.41
C LEU A 292 5.97 16.64 16.12
N LEU A 293 5.90 15.46 15.49
CA LEU A 293 6.69 15.18 14.29
C LEU A 293 6.45 16.19 13.14
N PRO A 294 5.20 16.52 12.75
CA PRO A 294 4.94 17.54 11.72
C PRO A 294 5.53 18.92 12.06
N VAL A 295 5.50 19.31 13.34
CA VAL A 295 6.08 20.58 13.81
C VAL A 295 7.59 20.58 13.64
N LEU A 296 8.26 19.47 13.93
CA LEU A 296 9.71 19.31 13.74
C LEU A 296 10.09 19.33 12.26
N LEU A 297 9.33 18.65 11.40
CA LEU A 297 9.53 18.69 9.95
C LEU A 297 9.33 20.10 9.42
N TRP A 298 8.29 20.81 9.89
CA TRP A 298 8.03 22.19 9.52
C TRP A 298 9.10 23.16 10.03
N ALA A 299 9.71 22.92 11.21
CA ALA A 299 10.81 23.73 11.73
C ALA A 299 12.11 23.57 10.92
N CYS A 300 12.22 22.51 10.11
CA CYS A 300 13.38 22.27 9.26
C CYS A 300 13.18 22.87 7.86
N ASP A 301 13.94 23.91 7.50
CA ASP A 301 13.85 24.59 6.20
C ASP A 301 13.97 23.63 4.99
N ARG A 302 14.67 22.50 5.18
CA ARG A 302 14.83 21.45 4.15
C ARG A 302 13.52 20.76 3.79
N TYR A 303 12.61 20.64 4.76
CA TYR A 303 11.36 19.89 4.64
C TYR A 303 10.12 20.78 4.64
N ARG A 304 10.24 22.04 5.06
CA ARG A 304 9.18 23.05 4.98
C ARG A 304 8.84 23.38 3.52
N ALA A 305 7.66 22.96 3.06
CA ALA A 305 7.10 23.33 1.77
C ALA A 305 5.94 24.31 1.92
N ASP A 306 5.84 25.24 0.98
CA ASP A 306 4.71 26.15 0.88
C ASP A 306 3.54 25.48 0.17
N LEU A 307 2.32 25.97 0.42
CA LEU A 307 1.10 25.42 -0.16
C LEU A 307 1.15 25.33 -1.69
N LYS A 308 1.75 26.32 -2.35
CA LYS A 308 1.93 26.31 -3.81
C LYS A 308 2.79 25.14 -4.27
N ALA A 309 3.91 24.86 -3.61
CA ALA A 309 4.80 23.76 -3.97
C ALA A 309 4.15 22.38 -3.74
N VAL A 310 3.39 22.24 -2.66
CA VAL A 310 2.60 21.02 -2.39
C VAL A 310 1.50 20.87 -3.43
N TRP A 311 0.76 21.95 -3.73
CA TRP A 311 -0.30 21.96 -4.73
C TRP A 311 0.23 21.60 -6.12
N GLU A 312 1.30 22.24 -6.58
CA GLU A 312 1.97 21.91 -7.85
C GLU A 312 2.44 20.46 -7.88
N LYS A 313 2.96 19.94 -6.75
CA LYS A 313 3.36 18.53 -6.68
C LYS A 313 2.17 17.58 -6.75
N CYS A 314 1.08 17.88 -6.05
CA CYS A 314 -0.16 17.11 -6.10
C CYS A 314 -0.80 17.19 -7.49
N MET A 315 -0.86 18.38 -8.09
CA MET A 315 -1.34 18.57 -9.46
C MET A 315 -0.45 17.83 -10.44
N ALA A 316 0.87 17.87 -10.34
CA ALA A 316 1.75 17.07 -11.20
C ALA A 316 1.59 15.55 -10.99
N LEU A 317 1.23 15.10 -9.78
CA LEU A 317 0.89 13.71 -9.52
C LEU A 317 -0.49 13.31 -10.09
N MET A 318 -1.42 14.27 -10.19
CA MET A 318 -2.77 14.06 -10.74
C MET A 318 -2.85 14.32 -12.25
N ALA A 319 -1.98 15.19 -12.80
CA ALA A 319 -1.94 15.63 -14.19
C ALA A 319 -0.93 14.84 -15.02
N ASN A 320 -0.15 13.94 -14.42
CA ASN A 320 0.64 12.96 -15.17
C ASN A 320 -0.20 11.74 -15.63
N ASP A 321 -1.50 11.94 -15.86
CA ASP A 321 -2.19 11.25 -16.96
C ASP A 321 -1.86 12.05 -18.24
N GLU A 322 -0.91 11.54 -19.02
CA GLU A 322 -0.64 11.83 -20.44
C GLU A 322 -0.21 13.29 -20.83
N ASP A 323 0.96 13.40 -21.49
CA ASP A 323 1.27 14.42 -22.52
C ASP A 323 1.89 15.82 -22.24
N LEU A 324 2.75 16.07 -21.23
CA LEU A 324 3.44 17.40 -21.13
C LEU A 324 4.90 17.44 -20.64
N GLU A 325 5.76 16.45 -20.93
CA GLU A 325 7.20 16.54 -20.60
C GLU A 325 8.17 16.64 -21.79
N GLU A 326 7.70 16.73 -23.04
CA GLU A 326 8.62 16.90 -24.19
C GLU A 326 9.04 18.36 -24.48
N GLU A 327 8.26 19.39 -24.10
CA GLU A 327 8.63 20.78 -24.45
C GLU A 327 9.61 21.46 -23.48
N ALA A 328 9.83 20.95 -22.26
CA ALA A 328 10.67 21.64 -21.26
C ALA A 328 12.19 21.37 -21.40
N SER A 329 12.64 20.66 -22.44
CA SER A 329 14.06 20.34 -22.66
C SER A 329 14.75 21.17 -23.75
N LEU A 330 14.03 22.10 -24.39
CA LEU A 330 14.53 22.91 -25.50
C LEU A 330 14.22 24.41 -25.32
N GLU A 331 14.51 24.97 -24.14
CA GLU A 331 14.55 26.44 -24.02
C GLU A 331 15.76 26.89 -23.22
N GLY A 332 16.90 26.87 -23.91
CA GLY A 332 18.08 27.63 -23.57
C GLY A 332 18.46 28.51 -24.76
N SER A 333 18.41 29.82 -24.55
CA SER A 333 18.98 30.93 -25.35
C SER A 333 18.32 31.30 -26.68
N ILE A 334 17.70 32.50 -26.72
CA ILE A 334 17.94 33.62 -27.66
C ILE A 334 17.18 34.87 -27.11
N PRO A 335 17.77 36.09 -27.08
CA PRO A 335 17.07 37.31 -26.65
C PRO A 335 16.19 37.91 -27.76
N PRO A 336 15.10 38.62 -27.45
CA PRO A 336 14.19 39.15 -28.45
C PRO A 336 14.66 40.54 -28.92
N ASP A 337 15.08 40.62 -30.18
CA ASP A 337 15.10 41.87 -30.93
C ASP A 337 14.61 41.58 -32.37
N LEU A 338 13.86 42.55 -32.92
CA LEU A 338 13.21 42.62 -34.23
C LEU A 338 11.80 42.02 -34.41
N VAL A 339 10.85 42.88 -34.03
CA VAL A 339 9.60 43.22 -34.75
C VAL A 339 9.86 43.46 -36.26
N LEU A 340 9.05 42.88 -37.17
CA LEU A 340 8.22 43.62 -38.18
C LEU A 340 7.42 42.69 -39.15
N GLU A 341 6.11 42.96 -39.22
CA GLU A 341 5.14 42.90 -40.37
C GLU A 341 4.90 41.63 -41.21
N HIS A 342 3.66 41.09 -41.25
CA HIS A 342 2.48 41.46 -42.12
C HIS A 342 2.30 40.33 -43.16
N SER A 343 1.16 39.80 -43.60
CA SER A 343 -0.30 40.05 -43.54
C SER A 343 -1.00 38.91 -44.33
N LEU A 344 -2.29 38.64 -44.03
CA LEU A 344 -3.46 38.40 -44.94
C LEU A 344 -3.24 37.56 -46.24
N ASP A 345 -4.08 36.64 -46.72
CA ASP A 345 -5.53 36.42 -46.56
C ASP A 345 -5.98 35.18 -47.40
N TYR A 346 -7.19 34.66 -47.12
CA TYR A 346 -8.17 33.93 -47.97
C TYR A 346 -8.00 32.46 -48.49
N SER A 347 -8.77 31.56 -47.85
CA SER A 347 -9.94 30.77 -48.35
C SER A 347 -9.87 29.72 -49.51
N TYR A 348 -10.38 28.52 -49.14
CA TYR A 348 -11.27 27.57 -49.87
C TYR A 348 -10.71 26.27 -50.47
N GLY A 349 -11.19 25.14 -49.92
CA GLY A 349 -11.79 24.03 -50.70
C GLY A 349 -10.97 22.75 -50.98
N GLY A 350 -11.41 21.63 -50.38
CA GLY A 350 -11.52 20.33 -51.07
C GLY A 350 -10.32 19.38 -51.11
N ASP A 351 -10.52 18.20 -50.52
CA ASP A 351 -9.92 16.89 -50.85
C ASP A 351 -8.39 16.73 -50.93
N PHE A 352 -7.79 16.16 -49.86
CA PHE A 352 -6.50 15.47 -49.95
C PHE A 352 -6.43 14.24 -49.02
N MET A 353 -7.22 13.20 -49.32
CA MET A 353 -6.97 11.83 -48.85
C MET A 353 -6.45 10.99 -50.02
N ALA A 354 -5.24 11.22 -50.51
CA ALA A 354 -4.65 10.35 -51.55
C ALA A 354 -3.12 10.44 -51.75
N LEU A 355 -2.32 10.96 -50.81
CA LEU A 355 -0.86 11.06 -51.06
C LEU A 355 0.03 10.76 -49.84
N ASP A 356 -0.44 9.95 -48.89
CA ASP A 356 0.40 9.42 -47.79
C ASP A 356 1.03 8.04 -48.13
N LYS A 357 0.74 7.50 -49.32
CA LYS A 357 1.09 6.11 -49.67
C LYS A 357 2.34 5.96 -50.55
N MET A 358 2.98 7.05 -50.97
CA MET A 358 4.14 7.00 -51.89
C MET A 358 5.49 7.31 -51.21
N THR A 359 5.50 7.98 -50.05
CA THR A 359 6.72 8.31 -49.30
C THR A 359 7.26 7.14 -48.46
N LYS A 360 6.47 6.09 -48.25
CA LYS A 360 6.84 4.93 -47.42
C LYS A 360 7.66 3.86 -48.15
N TYR A 361 7.74 3.89 -49.48
CA TYR A 361 8.45 2.86 -50.26
C TYR A 361 9.90 3.22 -50.58
N GLU A 362 10.27 4.51 -50.64
CA GLU A 362 11.65 4.92 -50.91
C GLU A 362 12.54 4.99 -49.65
N LEU A 363 11.95 5.09 -48.44
CA LEU A 363 12.74 5.15 -47.19
C LEU A 363 13.20 3.77 -46.70
N SER A 364 12.66 2.68 -47.25
CA SER A 364 13.01 1.29 -46.91
C SER A 364 14.24 0.75 -47.66
N ALA A 365 14.79 1.50 -48.63
CA ALA A 365 15.93 1.05 -49.44
C ALA A 365 17.30 1.56 -48.95
N LEU A 366 17.36 2.38 -47.88
CA LEU A 366 18.61 2.99 -47.40
C LEU A 366 19.06 2.58 -45.99
N GLU A 367 18.34 1.71 -45.28
CA GLU A 367 18.69 1.23 -43.92
C GLU A 367 19.40 -0.13 -43.89
N GLY A 368 20.12 -0.47 -44.96
CA GLY A 368 21.00 -1.63 -45.00
C GLY A 368 22.36 -1.38 -44.36
N GLY A 369 22.44 -1.36 -43.03
CA GLY A 369 23.70 -1.59 -42.32
C GLY A 369 24.03 -0.66 -41.15
N LEU A 370 23.37 -0.81 -40.00
CA LEU A 370 23.91 -0.42 -38.70
C LEU A 370 23.31 -1.30 -37.59
N PRO A 371 24.08 -1.76 -36.59
CA PRO A 371 23.59 -2.68 -35.58
C PRO A 371 22.57 -2.02 -34.64
N HIS A 372 21.46 -2.73 -34.40
CA HIS A 372 20.30 -2.34 -33.58
C HIS A 372 20.65 -1.62 -32.27
N LEU A 373 20.32 -0.33 -32.21
CA LEU A 373 20.17 0.41 -30.97
C LEU A 373 18.80 0.06 -30.37
N TYR A 374 18.77 -0.58 -29.20
CA TYR A 374 17.53 -0.75 -28.44
C TYR A 374 16.97 0.64 -28.07
N PRO A 375 15.68 0.94 -28.28
CA PRO A 375 15.10 2.17 -27.75
C PRO A 375 15.08 2.09 -26.21
N LEU A 376 15.70 3.08 -25.57
CA LEU A 376 15.62 3.31 -24.13
C LEU A 376 14.18 3.71 -23.78
N ARG A 377 13.41 2.80 -23.17
CA ARG A 377 12.12 3.11 -22.53
C ARG A 377 12.31 4.26 -21.52
N PRO A 378 11.48 5.32 -21.50
CA PRO A 378 11.70 6.45 -20.61
C PRO A 378 11.45 6.05 -19.14
N LEU A 379 12.47 6.22 -18.29
CA LEU A 379 12.49 5.89 -16.86
C LEU A 379 11.45 6.65 -15.99
N GLN A 380 10.64 7.53 -16.61
CA GLN A 380 9.62 8.37 -15.99
C GLN A 380 8.26 7.67 -15.95
N GLU A 381 7.86 6.98 -17.04
CA GLU A 381 6.62 6.18 -17.15
C GLU A 381 6.58 5.06 -16.10
N ASP A 382 7.71 4.35 -15.96
CA ASP A 382 7.85 3.26 -14.99
C ASP A 382 7.53 3.72 -13.55
N LYS A 383 7.98 4.93 -13.15
CA LYS A 383 7.74 5.44 -11.79
C LYS A 383 6.28 5.77 -11.51
N MET A 384 5.58 6.32 -12.50
CA MET A 384 4.15 6.64 -12.36
C MET A 384 3.35 5.35 -12.23
N GLN A 385 3.70 4.34 -13.04
CA GLN A 385 3.07 3.03 -13.00
C GLN A 385 3.27 2.33 -11.64
N TYR A 386 4.48 2.34 -11.06
CA TYR A 386 4.72 1.76 -9.73
C TYR A 386 3.92 2.45 -8.61
N LEU A 387 3.79 3.78 -8.66
CA LEU A 387 2.98 4.51 -7.69
C LEU A 387 1.51 4.14 -7.81
N GLN A 388 1.00 4.07 -9.03
CA GLN A 388 -0.36 3.67 -9.34
C GLN A 388 -0.69 2.23 -8.90
N ILE A 389 0.28 1.31 -9.00
CA ILE A 389 0.18 -0.05 -8.46
C ILE A 389 0.08 0.00 -6.94
N ALA A 390 0.97 0.76 -6.28
CA ALA A 390 0.98 0.88 -4.83
C ALA A 390 -0.32 1.48 -4.28
N ILE A 391 -0.88 2.50 -4.93
CA ILE A 391 -2.16 3.12 -4.53
C ILE A 391 -3.30 2.11 -4.60
N ARG A 392 -3.44 1.37 -5.69
CA ARG A 392 -4.49 0.34 -5.86
C ARG A 392 -4.35 -0.80 -4.85
N ALA A 393 -3.12 -1.27 -4.62
CA ALA A 393 -2.83 -2.31 -3.62
C ALA A 393 -3.12 -1.83 -2.20
N CYS A 394 -2.71 -0.61 -1.83
CA CYS A 394 -3.02 -0.01 -0.53
C CYS A 394 -4.52 0.22 -0.33
N PHE A 395 -5.23 0.67 -1.37
CA PHE A 395 -6.69 0.82 -1.36
C PHE A 395 -7.37 -0.53 -1.10
N LEU A 396 -7.00 -1.57 -1.84
CA LEU A 396 -7.53 -2.93 -1.63
C LEU A 396 -7.21 -3.45 -0.22
N GLY A 397 -6.01 -3.20 0.30
CA GLY A 397 -5.63 -3.56 1.67
C GLY A 397 -6.44 -2.81 2.73
N PHE A 398 -6.71 -1.52 2.53
CA PHE A 398 -7.57 -0.72 3.41
C PHE A 398 -9.01 -1.23 3.40
N VAL A 399 -9.58 -1.47 2.21
CA VAL A 399 -10.93 -2.01 2.05
C VAL A 399 -11.04 -3.40 2.69
N PHE A 400 -10.03 -4.26 2.51
CA PHE A 400 -9.95 -5.56 3.20
C PHE A 400 -9.94 -5.39 4.72
N GLY A 401 -9.13 -4.47 5.25
CA GLY A 401 -9.09 -4.14 6.68
C GLY A 401 -10.45 -3.68 7.22
N CYS A 402 -11.15 -2.78 6.50
CA CYS A 402 -12.51 -2.37 6.81
C CYS A 402 -13.49 -3.56 6.78
N GLY A 403 -13.36 -4.44 5.79
CA GLY A 403 -14.14 -5.68 5.70
C GLY A 403 -13.94 -6.59 6.91
N VAL A 404 -12.71 -6.76 7.39
CA VAL A 404 -12.40 -7.52 8.61
C VAL A 404 -13.07 -6.89 9.83
N LEU A 405 -12.95 -5.57 10.00
CA LEU A 405 -13.62 -4.86 11.10
C LEU A 405 -15.14 -5.04 11.08
N LEU A 406 -15.76 -4.92 9.88
CA LEU A 406 -17.19 -5.16 9.69
C LEU A 406 -17.59 -6.60 10.01
N SER A 407 -16.76 -7.58 9.60
CA SER A 407 -17.00 -9.01 9.84
C SER A 407 -17.11 -9.36 11.32
N PHE A 408 -16.33 -8.67 12.16
CA PHE A 408 -16.31 -8.89 13.62
C PHE A 408 -17.12 -7.85 14.42
N SER A 409 -17.83 -6.95 13.74
CA SER A 409 -18.58 -5.86 14.39
C SER A 409 -19.81 -6.30 15.19
N GLN A 410 -20.18 -7.59 15.15
CA GLN A 410 -21.43 -8.14 15.74
C GLN A 410 -22.70 -7.35 15.33
N SER A 411 -22.65 -6.76 14.13
CA SER A 411 -23.76 -6.06 13.50
C SER A 411 -24.42 -6.96 12.46
N SER A 412 -25.59 -6.56 11.97
CA SER A 412 -26.24 -7.22 10.83
C SER A 412 -25.44 -7.13 9.51
N TRP A 413 -24.35 -6.36 9.54
CA TRP A 413 -23.38 -6.15 8.44
C TRP A 413 -22.20 -7.13 8.45
N ASN A 414 -22.18 -8.11 9.35
CA ASN A 414 -21.11 -9.12 9.44
C ASN A 414 -20.82 -9.83 8.11
N HIS A 415 -21.85 -10.33 7.42
CA HIS A 415 -21.70 -11.02 6.13
C HIS A 415 -21.27 -10.05 5.00
N PHE A 416 -21.65 -8.77 5.09
CA PHE A 416 -21.13 -7.73 4.20
C PHE A 416 -19.62 -7.54 4.39
N GLY A 417 -19.12 -7.66 5.62
CA GLY A 417 -17.69 -7.71 5.89
C GLY A 417 -16.96 -8.83 5.16
N TRP A 418 -17.51 -10.05 5.16
CA TRP A 418 -16.96 -11.20 4.42
C TRP A 418 -16.95 -10.96 2.91
N TYR A 419 -18.02 -10.36 2.39
CA TYR A 419 -18.12 -9.93 1.00
C TYR A 419 -17.02 -8.93 0.63
N VAL A 420 -16.82 -7.88 1.42
CA VAL A 420 -15.78 -6.88 1.19
C VAL A 420 -14.38 -7.50 1.23
N CYS A 421 -14.11 -8.39 2.20
CA CYS A 421 -12.84 -9.12 2.26
C CYS A 421 -12.61 -9.97 1.00
N SER A 422 -13.64 -10.70 0.56
CA SER A 422 -13.58 -11.57 -0.61
C SER A 422 -13.33 -10.78 -1.90
N LEU A 423 -14.00 -9.64 -2.05
CA LEU A 423 -13.84 -8.75 -3.19
C LEU A 423 -12.41 -8.16 -3.25
N SER A 424 -11.91 -7.65 -2.12
CA SER A 424 -10.55 -7.11 -2.05
C SER A 424 -9.49 -8.18 -2.33
N LEU A 425 -9.68 -9.39 -1.78
CA LEU A 425 -8.76 -10.50 -1.99
C LEU A 425 -8.76 -10.93 -3.47
N PHE A 426 -9.93 -11.03 -4.11
CA PHE A 426 -10.06 -11.39 -5.52
C PHE A 426 -9.25 -10.44 -6.42
N HIS A 427 -9.48 -9.13 -6.32
CA HIS A 427 -8.80 -8.14 -7.16
C HIS A 427 -7.30 -8.06 -6.91
N TYR A 428 -6.87 -8.15 -5.64
CA TYR A 428 -5.46 -8.10 -5.30
C TYR A 428 -4.71 -9.35 -5.79
N SER A 429 -5.30 -10.53 -5.57
CA SER A 429 -4.68 -11.79 -5.95
C SER A 429 -4.64 -12.01 -7.46
N GLU A 430 -5.61 -11.49 -8.23
CA GLU A 430 -5.53 -11.47 -9.70
C GLU A 430 -4.28 -10.76 -10.20
N TYR A 431 -4.02 -9.55 -9.68
CA TYR A 431 -2.82 -8.79 -10.02
C TYR A 431 -1.55 -9.54 -9.59
N LEU A 432 -1.51 -10.03 -8.34
CA LEU A 432 -0.35 -10.71 -7.79
C LEU A 432 0.00 -11.98 -8.57
N VAL A 433 -0.98 -12.83 -8.87
CA VAL A 433 -0.76 -14.09 -9.58
C VAL A 433 -0.35 -13.83 -11.04
N THR A 434 -0.90 -12.79 -11.67
CA THR A 434 -0.46 -12.35 -13.01
C THR A 434 0.97 -11.85 -12.98
N ALA A 435 1.36 -11.07 -11.96
CA ALA A 435 2.72 -10.56 -11.82
C ALA A 435 3.75 -11.68 -11.64
N VAL A 436 3.36 -12.78 -10.98
CA VAL A 436 4.21 -13.96 -10.78
C VAL A 436 4.32 -14.82 -12.05
N ASN A 437 3.20 -15.08 -12.73
CA ASN A 437 3.13 -16.09 -13.79
C ASN A 437 3.25 -15.53 -15.21
N ASN A 438 2.78 -14.30 -15.44
CA ASN A 438 2.79 -13.64 -16.75
C ASN A 438 3.15 -12.15 -16.63
N PRO A 439 4.37 -11.81 -16.17
CA PRO A 439 4.79 -10.42 -15.98
C PRO A 439 4.80 -9.60 -17.28
N LYS A 440 4.85 -10.26 -18.44
CA LYS A 440 4.86 -9.59 -19.76
C LYS A 440 3.51 -8.98 -20.11
N SER A 441 2.41 -9.59 -19.67
CA SER A 441 1.04 -9.09 -19.88
C SER A 441 0.53 -8.27 -18.71
N LEU A 442 1.36 -8.00 -17.70
CA LEU A 442 0.96 -7.30 -16.48
C LEU A 442 0.69 -5.83 -16.76
N SER A 443 -0.51 -5.37 -16.44
CA SER A 443 -0.91 -3.97 -16.52
C SER A 443 -1.71 -3.55 -15.28
N LEU A 444 -2.08 -2.28 -15.20
CA LEU A 444 -2.98 -1.80 -14.14
C LEU A 444 -4.38 -2.45 -14.22
N ASP A 445 -4.80 -2.85 -15.42
CA ASP A 445 -6.07 -3.54 -15.65
C ASP A 445 -6.04 -4.97 -15.12
N SER A 446 -4.87 -5.55 -14.85
CA SER A 446 -4.74 -6.87 -14.23
C SER A 446 -5.29 -6.93 -12.79
N PHE A 447 -5.53 -5.78 -12.14
CA PHE A 447 -6.32 -5.73 -10.89
C PHE A 447 -7.81 -6.03 -11.11
N LEU A 448 -8.30 -5.92 -12.36
CA LEU A 448 -9.70 -6.07 -12.74
C LEU A 448 -10.66 -5.14 -11.99
N LEU A 449 -10.19 -3.96 -11.57
CA LEU A 449 -11.03 -2.97 -10.88
C LEU A 449 -12.00 -2.27 -11.84
N ASN A 450 -11.54 -1.98 -13.06
CA ASN A 450 -12.31 -1.34 -14.12
C ASN A 450 -12.86 -2.39 -15.06
N HIS A 451 -13.95 -3.03 -14.66
CA HIS A 451 -14.47 -4.21 -15.35
C HIS A 451 -15.40 -3.88 -16.52
N SER A 452 -16.33 -2.94 -16.29
CA SER A 452 -17.24 -2.29 -17.25
C SER A 452 -18.31 -1.48 -16.49
N LEU A 453 -19.15 -0.73 -17.21
CA LEU A 453 -20.33 -0.07 -16.63
C LEU A 453 -21.29 -1.11 -16.02
N GLU A 454 -21.52 -2.23 -16.71
CA GLU A 454 -22.44 -3.30 -16.28
C GLU A 454 -22.00 -3.92 -14.95
N TYR A 455 -20.69 -4.16 -14.78
CA TYR A 455 -20.14 -4.64 -13.51
C TYR A 455 -20.38 -3.65 -12.37
N THR A 456 -20.18 -2.36 -12.63
CA THR A 456 -20.40 -1.30 -11.63
C THR A 456 -21.87 -1.24 -11.22
N VAL A 457 -22.79 -1.32 -12.19
CA VAL A 457 -24.23 -1.39 -11.95
C VAL A 457 -24.61 -2.65 -11.17
N ALA A 458 -24.02 -3.80 -11.49
CA ALA A 458 -24.26 -5.06 -10.78
C ALA A 458 -23.77 -4.98 -9.32
N ALA A 459 -22.59 -4.40 -9.07
CA ALA A 459 -22.07 -4.23 -7.72
C ALA A 459 -22.97 -3.28 -6.91
N LEU A 460 -23.28 -2.09 -7.44
CA LEU A 460 -24.14 -1.11 -6.78
C LEU A 460 -25.54 -1.67 -6.49
N SER A 461 -26.16 -2.37 -7.45
CA SER A 461 -27.47 -3.01 -7.23
C SER A 461 -27.42 -4.05 -6.11
N SER A 462 -26.36 -4.85 -6.02
CA SER A 462 -26.19 -5.82 -4.92
C SER A 462 -26.04 -5.14 -3.55
N TRP A 463 -25.37 -3.98 -3.49
CA TRP A 463 -25.20 -3.23 -2.25
C TRP A 463 -26.50 -2.54 -1.84
N ILE A 464 -27.27 -2.04 -2.81
CA ILE A 464 -28.58 -1.44 -2.59
C ILE A 464 -29.56 -2.50 -2.08
N GLU A 465 -29.66 -3.65 -2.74
CA GLU A 465 -30.50 -4.77 -2.30
C GLU A 465 -30.13 -5.21 -0.88
N PHE A 466 -28.84 -5.46 -0.63
CA PHE A 466 -28.37 -5.84 0.70
C PHE A 466 -28.77 -4.81 1.75
N THR A 467 -28.52 -3.52 1.48
CA THR A 467 -28.78 -2.44 2.45
C THR A 467 -30.26 -2.29 2.73
N LEU A 468 -31.10 -2.25 1.69
CA LEU A 468 -32.56 -2.13 1.84
C LEU A 468 -33.12 -3.33 2.61
N GLU A 469 -32.76 -4.54 2.22
CA GLU A 469 -33.24 -5.75 2.89
C GLU A 469 -32.69 -5.88 4.32
N ASN A 470 -31.48 -5.42 4.59
CA ASN A 470 -30.94 -5.40 5.94
C ASN A 470 -31.66 -4.38 6.86
N ILE A 471 -32.19 -3.29 6.29
CA ILE A 471 -32.98 -2.28 7.03
C ILE A 471 -34.39 -2.81 7.33
N PHE A 472 -35.06 -3.40 6.33
CA PHE A 472 -36.46 -3.81 6.45
C PHE A 472 -36.63 -5.25 6.99
N TRP A 473 -35.70 -6.16 6.67
CA TRP A 473 -35.74 -7.59 6.99
C TRP A 473 -34.35 -8.13 7.41
N PRO A 474 -33.79 -7.66 8.54
CA PRO A 474 -32.44 -8.04 8.97
C PRO A 474 -32.28 -9.56 9.20
N GLU A 475 -33.35 -10.28 9.55
CA GLU A 475 -33.35 -11.73 9.73
C GLU A 475 -32.89 -12.49 8.48
N LEU A 476 -33.28 -12.02 7.29
CA LEU A 476 -32.87 -12.61 6.00
C LEU A 476 -31.34 -12.56 5.83
N LYS A 477 -30.72 -11.47 6.31
CA LYS A 477 -29.27 -11.25 6.21
C LYS A 477 -28.48 -11.97 7.29
N GLN A 478 -29.14 -12.57 8.28
CA GLN A 478 -28.51 -13.33 9.36
C GLN A 478 -28.58 -14.85 9.18
N ILE A 479 -29.01 -15.34 8.01
CA ILE A 479 -29.05 -16.78 7.69
C ILE A 479 -27.63 -17.33 7.46
N THR A 480 -26.96 -17.70 8.56
CA THR A 480 -25.53 -18.04 8.54
C THR A 480 -25.18 -19.25 7.66
N TRP A 481 -26.03 -20.27 7.59
CA TRP A 481 -25.72 -21.46 6.77
C TRP A 481 -25.72 -21.13 5.27
N LEU A 482 -26.60 -20.23 4.83
CA LEU A 482 -26.66 -19.77 3.44
C LEU A 482 -25.44 -18.91 3.14
N SER A 483 -25.12 -17.96 4.02
CA SER A 483 -23.93 -17.13 3.89
C SER A 483 -22.64 -17.95 3.89
N ALA A 484 -22.53 -18.97 4.74
CA ALA A 484 -21.40 -19.88 4.79
C ALA A 484 -21.29 -20.73 3.51
N THR A 485 -22.42 -21.14 2.92
CA THR A 485 -22.43 -21.81 1.62
C THR A 485 -21.89 -20.89 0.53
N GLY A 486 -22.32 -19.62 0.53
CA GLY A 486 -21.78 -18.60 -0.36
C GLY A 486 -20.28 -18.39 -0.18
N LEU A 487 -19.79 -18.33 1.05
CA LEU A 487 -18.37 -18.23 1.36
C LEU A 487 -17.58 -19.44 0.83
N LEU A 488 -18.09 -20.66 0.98
CA LEU A 488 -17.46 -21.86 0.43
C LEU A 488 -17.40 -21.82 -1.10
N MET A 489 -18.46 -21.35 -1.77
CA MET A 489 -18.47 -21.14 -3.23
C MET A 489 -17.42 -20.11 -3.66
N VAL A 490 -17.31 -19.01 -2.92
CA VAL A 490 -16.31 -17.95 -3.14
C VAL A 490 -14.89 -18.51 -3.00
N VAL A 491 -14.60 -19.21 -1.89
CA VAL A 491 -13.29 -19.82 -1.65
C VAL A 491 -12.94 -20.85 -2.73
N PHE A 492 -13.89 -21.72 -3.08
CA PHE A 492 -13.71 -22.69 -4.17
C PHE A 492 -13.41 -21.99 -5.49
N GLY A 493 -14.22 -20.99 -5.86
CA GLY A 493 -14.08 -20.26 -7.10
C GLY A 493 -12.75 -19.50 -7.20
N GLU A 494 -12.35 -18.88 -6.10
CA GLU A 494 -11.07 -18.20 -5.96
C GLU A 494 -9.90 -19.19 -6.16
N CYS A 495 -9.87 -20.28 -5.39
CA CYS A 495 -8.82 -21.28 -5.49
C CYS A 495 -8.73 -21.89 -6.90
N LEU A 496 -9.86 -22.27 -7.51
CA LEU A 496 -9.87 -22.86 -8.85
C LEU A 496 -9.36 -21.88 -9.91
N ARG A 497 -9.76 -20.61 -9.81
CA ARG A 497 -9.30 -19.58 -10.74
C ARG A 497 -7.80 -19.36 -10.64
N LYS A 498 -7.26 -19.23 -9.43
CA LYS A 498 -5.81 -19.02 -9.24
C LYS A 498 -5.02 -20.26 -9.65
N ALA A 499 -5.53 -21.46 -9.36
CA ALA A 499 -4.94 -22.71 -9.83
C ALA A 499 -4.89 -22.78 -11.37
N ALA A 500 -5.93 -22.31 -12.06
CA ALA A 500 -5.93 -22.20 -13.53
C ALA A 500 -4.83 -21.24 -14.03
N MET A 501 -4.71 -20.06 -13.43
CA MET A 501 -3.67 -19.09 -13.79
C MET A 501 -2.25 -19.65 -13.55
N PHE A 502 -2.02 -20.33 -12.43
CA PHE A 502 -0.74 -20.99 -12.15
C PHE A 502 -0.45 -22.12 -13.14
N THR A 503 -1.46 -22.92 -13.50
CA THR A 503 -1.29 -24.07 -14.41
C THR A 503 -1.05 -23.62 -15.84
N ALA A 504 -1.72 -22.56 -16.31
CA ALA A 504 -1.55 -22.02 -17.66
C ALA A 504 -0.31 -21.14 -17.79
N GLY A 505 0.14 -20.48 -16.71
CA GLY A 505 1.35 -19.66 -16.70
C GLY A 505 1.26 -18.49 -17.69
N SER A 506 2.27 -18.37 -18.56
CA SER A 506 2.29 -17.35 -19.62
C SER A 506 1.25 -17.56 -20.72
N ASN A 507 0.58 -18.72 -20.78
CA ASN A 507 -0.52 -18.98 -21.71
C ASN A 507 -1.86 -18.40 -21.22
N PHE A 508 -1.93 -17.91 -19.97
CA PHE A 508 -3.11 -17.24 -19.45
C PHE A 508 -3.10 -15.74 -19.78
N ASN A 509 -4.24 -15.21 -20.22
CA ASN A 509 -4.44 -13.78 -20.43
C ASN A 509 -5.87 -13.37 -20.01
N HIS A 510 -6.02 -12.16 -19.46
CA HIS A 510 -7.34 -11.60 -19.11
C HIS A 510 -8.18 -11.26 -20.34
N VAL A 511 -7.52 -10.98 -21.48
CA VAL A 511 -8.17 -10.69 -22.76
C VAL A 511 -8.07 -11.91 -23.66
N VAL A 512 -9.17 -12.31 -24.31
CA VAL A 512 -9.18 -13.40 -25.30
C VAL A 512 -8.26 -13.00 -26.45
N GLN A 513 -7.34 -13.90 -26.81
CA GLN A 513 -6.39 -13.67 -27.90
C GLN A 513 -6.96 -14.17 -29.21
N ASN A 514 -6.92 -13.35 -30.26
CA ASN A 514 -7.35 -13.71 -31.61
C ASN A 514 -6.18 -14.12 -32.53
N GLU A 515 -4.94 -13.88 -32.08
CA GLU A 515 -3.72 -14.28 -32.77
C GLU A 515 -2.85 -15.18 -31.88
N LYS A 516 -2.18 -16.16 -32.49
CA LYS A 516 -1.32 -17.10 -31.78
C LYS A 516 0.09 -16.52 -31.64
N SER A 517 0.55 -16.33 -30.41
CA SER A 517 1.98 -16.08 -30.13
C SER A 517 2.81 -17.35 -30.32
N ASP A 518 4.08 -17.20 -30.72
CA ASP A 518 5.05 -18.31 -30.84
C ASP A 518 5.23 -19.09 -29.53
N THR A 519 5.00 -18.44 -28.39
CA THR A 519 5.10 -19.06 -27.06
C THR A 519 3.80 -19.67 -26.56
N HIS A 520 2.70 -19.52 -27.31
CA HIS A 520 1.38 -20.00 -26.91
C HIS A 520 1.24 -21.50 -27.19
N THR A 521 1.07 -22.27 -26.13
CA THR A 521 0.95 -23.73 -26.14
C THR A 521 -0.38 -24.16 -25.54
N LEU A 522 -0.91 -25.29 -26.02
CA LEU A 522 -2.15 -25.86 -25.50
C LEU A 522 -1.91 -26.55 -24.16
N VAL A 523 -2.57 -26.06 -23.10
CA VAL A 523 -2.44 -26.61 -21.74
C VAL A 523 -3.62 -27.55 -21.45
N THR A 524 -3.32 -28.83 -21.18
CA THR A 524 -4.33 -29.87 -20.90
C THR A 524 -4.10 -30.60 -19.57
N SER A 525 -3.04 -30.24 -18.83
CA SER A 525 -2.66 -30.84 -17.54
C SER A 525 -3.22 -30.09 -16.34
N GLY A 526 -3.18 -30.69 -15.15
CA GLY A 526 -3.62 -30.05 -13.90
C GLY A 526 -5.12 -29.78 -13.90
N VAL A 527 -5.56 -28.59 -13.48
CA VAL A 527 -6.99 -28.23 -13.46
C VAL A 527 -7.62 -28.20 -14.85
N TYR A 528 -6.82 -28.05 -15.92
CA TYR A 528 -7.28 -28.16 -17.30
C TYR A 528 -7.64 -29.60 -17.69
N ALA A 529 -7.17 -30.62 -16.96
CA ALA A 529 -7.64 -31.99 -17.19
C ALA A 529 -9.09 -32.21 -16.71
N TRP A 530 -9.61 -31.34 -15.83
CA TRP A 530 -10.96 -31.43 -15.29
C TRP A 530 -11.96 -30.59 -16.09
N PHE A 531 -11.56 -29.37 -16.44
CA PHE A 531 -12.39 -28.41 -17.17
C PHE A 531 -11.56 -27.75 -18.26
N ARG A 532 -12.15 -27.49 -19.43
CA ARG A 532 -11.47 -26.74 -20.49
C ARG A 532 -11.22 -25.28 -20.12
N HIS A 533 -12.13 -24.71 -19.32
CA HIS A 533 -12.12 -23.31 -18.92
C HIS A 533 -12.17 -23.15 -17.39
N PRO A 534 -11.18 -23.69 -16.64
CA PRO A 534 -11.25 -23.75 -15.18
C PRO A 534 -11.23 -22.36 -14.52
N SER A 535 -10.59 -21.37 -15.14
CA SER A 535 -10.63 -19.97 -14.70
C SER A 535 -12.05 -19.38 -14.77
N TYR A 536 -12.82 -19.73 -15.81
CA TYR A 536 -14.19 -19.29 -15.99
C TYR A 536 -15.13 -19.99 -15.03
N VAL A 537 -14.93 -21.29 -14.81
CA VAL A 537 -15.64 -22.04 -13.77
C VAL A 537 -15.41 -21.40 -12.40
N GLY A 538 -14.16 -21.09 -12.06
CA GLY A 538 -13.81 -20.45 -10.80
C GLY A 538 -14.53 -19.10 -10.65
N TRP A 539 -14.48 -18.26 -11.68
CA TRP A 539 -15.16 -16.96 -11.66
C TRP A 539 -16.68 -17.06 -11.60
N PHE A 540 -17.27 -18.00 -12.33
CA PHE A 540 -18.71 -18.25 -12.35
C PHE A 540 -19.22 -18.56 -10.94
N TYR A 541 -18.61 -19.52 -10.26
CA TYR A 541 -19.01 -19.87 -8.89
C TYR A 541 -18.65 -18.80 -7.87
N TRP A 542 -17.50 -18.11 -8.03
CA TRP A 542 -17.12 -17.00 -7.17
C TRP A 542 -18.17 -15.89 -7.20
N SER A 543 -18.55 -15.44 -8.40
CA SER A 543 -19.49 -14.33 -8.58
C SER A 543 -20.88 -14.63 -8.01
N ILE A 544 -21.44 -15.80 -8.28
CA ILE A 544 -22.72 -16.25 -7.68
C ILE A 544 -22.57 -16.41 -6.17
N GLY A 545 -21.45 -17.00 -5.71
CA GLY A 545 -21.14 -17.18 -4.31
C GLY A 545 -21.15 -15.87 -3.52
N THR A 546 -20.71 -14.75 -4.12
CA THR A 546 -20.78 -13.43 -3.45
C THR A 546 -22.20 -13.02 -3.10
N GLN A 547 -23.18 -13.31 -3.98
CA GLN A 547 -24.58 -12.94 -3.76
C GLN A 547 -25.29 -13.90 -2.80
N VAL A 548 -24.95 -15.19 -2.89
CA VAL A 548 -25.40 -16.20 -1.91
C VAL A 548 -24.86 -15.86 -0.52
N MET A 549 -23.61 -15.40 -0.42
CA MET A 549 -22.99 -14.96 0.84
C MET A 549 -23.72 -13.77 1.47
N LEU A 550 -24.18 -12.83 0.64
CA LEU A 550 -24.98 -11.68 1.07
C LEU A 550 -26.47 -12.02 1.31
N CYS A 551 -26.89 -13.26 1.08
CA CYS A 551 -28.30 -13.66 1.11
C CYS A 551 -29.18 -12.75 0.23
N ASN A 552 -28.69 -12.35 -0.94
CA ASN A 552 -29.41 -11.48 -1.89
C ASN A 552 -30.23 -12.35 -2.86
N PRO A 553 -31.57 -12.46 -2.71
CA PRO A 553 -32.38 -13.30 -3.57
C PRO A 553 -32.47 -12.79 -5.02
N ILE A 554 -32.58 -11.48 -5.24
CA ILE A 554 -32.78 -10.89 -6.56
C ILE A 554 -31.43 -10.87 -7.30
N CYS A 555 -30.41 -10.24 -6.70
CA CYS A 555 -29.08 -10.19 -7.29
C CYS A 555 -28.47 -11.59 -7.44
N GLY A 556 -28.79 -12.56 -6.58
CA GLY A 556 -28.36 -13.95 -6.75
C GLY A 556 -28.79 -14.53 -8.10
N VAL A 557 -30.07 -14.38 -8.46
CA VAL A 557 -30.60 -14.86 -9.76
C VAL A 557 -30.05 -14.03 -10.92
N VAL A 558 -30.01 -12.70 -10.78
CA VAL A 558 -29.55 -11.80 -11.85
C VAL A 558 -28.07 -12.02 -12.15
N TYR A 559 -27.22 -12.18 -11.14
CA TYR A 559 -25.80 -12.49 -11.31
C TYR A 559 -25.64 -13.83 -12.01
N ALA A 560 -26.35 -14.88 -11.56
CA ALA A 560 -26.27 -16.20 -12.16
C ALA A 560 -26.61 -16.19 -13.65
N LEU A 561 -27.69 -15.50 -14.04
CA LEU A 561 -28.09 -15.41 -15.45
C LEU A 561 -27.13 -14.56 -16.28
N THR A 562 -26.67 -13.42 -15.75
CA THR A 562 -25.76 -12.51 -16.45
C THR A 562 -24.41 -13.17 -16.67
N VAL A 563 -23.82 -13.76 -15.64
CA VAL A 563 -22.51 -14.40 -15.72
C VAL A 563 -22.57 -15.68 -16.57
N TRP A 564 -23.69 -16.42 -16.55
CA TRP A 564 -23.91 -17.55 -17.44
C TRP A 564 -23.91 -17.14 -18.92
N ARG A 565 -24.66 -16.08 -19.28
CA ARG A 565 -24.68 -15.56 -20.66
C ARG A 565 -23.31 -15.07 -21.09
N PHE A 566 -22.64 -14.28 -20.24
CA PHE A 566 -21.30 -13.77 -20.50
C PHE A 566 -20.31 -14.89 -20.82
N PHE A 567 -20.24 -15.94 -19.98
CA PHE A 567 -19.31 -17.03 -20.24
C PHE A 567 -19.74 -17.95 -21.38
N ARG A 568 -21.03 -18.07 -21.69
CA ARG A 568 -21.47 -18.81 -22.87
C ARG A 568 -20.87 -18.18 -24.12
N ASP A 569 -21.06 -16.87 -24.29
CA ASP A 569 -20.65 -16.14 -25.48
C ASP A 569 -19.11 -16.08 -25.56
N ARG A 570 -18.46 -15.75 -24.44
CA ARG A 570 -16.99 -15.70 -24.36
C ARG A 570 -16.32 -17.05 -24.59
N THR A 571 -16.87 -18.14 -24.05
CA THR A 571 -16.33 -19.49 -24.27
C THR A 571 -16.44 -19.88 -25.73
N GLU A 572 -17.52 -19.51 -26.41
CA GLU A 572 -17.69 -19.78 -27.83
C GLU A 572 -16.63 -19.03 -28.67
N GLU A 573 -16.47 -17.72 -28.46
CA GLU A 573 -15.47 -16.91 -29.16
C GLU A 573 -14.04 -17.43 -28.94
N GLU A 574 -13.66 -17.72 -27.70
CA GLU A 574 -12.32 -18.21 -27.40
C GLU A 574 -12.05 -19.60 -27.98
N GLU A 575 -13.04 -20.50 -27.97
CA GLU A 575 -12.87 -21.82 -28.57
C GLU A 575 -12.72 -21.76 -30.09
N ILE A 576 -13.30 -20.76 -30.78
CA ILE A 576 -13.04 -20.53 -32.21
C ILE A 576 -11.55 -20.21 -32.43
N SER A 577 -11.01 -19.28 -31.64
CA SER A 577 -9.58 -18.92 -31.69
C SER A 577 -8.68 -20.10 -31.34
N LEU A 578 -9.02 -20.88 -30.31
CA LEU A 578 -8.23 -22.06 -29.92
C LEU A 578 -8.23 -23.16 -30.99
N ILE A 579 -9.36 -23.37 -31.68
CA ILE A 579 -9.42 -24.28 -32.84
C ILE A 579 -8.54 -23.74 -33.97
N HIS A 580 -8.55 -22.43 -34.23
CA HIS A 580 -7.67 -21.83 -35.23
C HIS A 580 -6.17 -21.99 -34.87
N PHE A 581 -5.83 -21.91 -33.58
CA PHE A 581 -4.43 -21.97 -33.10
C PHE A 581 -3.84 -23.39 -33.07
N PHE A 582 -4.67 -24.38 -32.73
CA PHE A 582 -4.20 -25.74 -32.40
C PHE A 582 -4.89 -26.85 -33.21
N GLY A 583 -5.92 -26.53 -34.00
CA GLY A 583 -6.59 -27.48 -34.89
C GLY A 583 -7.10 -28.74 -34.18
N GLU A 584 -6.70 -29.91 -34.68
CA GLU A 584 -7.13 -31.21 -34.18
C GLU A 584 -6.76 -31.48 -32.72
N ASP A 585 -5.64 -30.95 -32.24
CA ASP A 585 -5.21 -31.15 -30.83
C ASP A 585 -6.26 -30.58 -29.86
N TYR A 586 -6.83 -29.42 -30.20
CA TYR A 586 -7.91 -28.82 -29.42
C TYR A 586 -9.21 -29.59 -29.55
N LEU A 587 -9.53 -30.11 -30.75
CA LEU A 587 -10.74 -30.91 -30.97
C LEU A 587 -10.69 -32.23 -30.19
N GLU A 588 -9.54 -32.90 -30.12
CA GLU A 588 -9.36 -34.11 -29.32
C GLU A 588 -9.46 -33.81 -27.82
N TYR A 589 -8.89 -32.70 -27.37
CA TYR A 589 -9.06 -32.23 -26.00
C TYR A 589 -10.54 -31.93 -25.68
N LYS A 590 -11.25 -31.27 -26.60
CA LYS A 590 -12.68 -30.95 -26.48
C LYS A 590 -13.58 -32.17 -26.35
N ARG A 591 -13.25 -33.27 -27.05
CA ARG A 591 -14.00 -34.54 -26.95
C ARG A 591 -13.85 -35.19 -25.58
N ARG A 592 -12.73 -35.00 -24.90
CA ARG A 592 -12.39 -35.68 -23.63
C ARG A 592 -12.77 -34.89 -22.39
N VAL A 593 -12.64 -33.56 -22.44
CA VAL A 593 -12.78 -32.69 -21.25
C VAL A 593 -13.96 -31.74 -21.43
N PRO A 594 -14.90 -31.63 -20.47
CA PRO A 594 -16.02 -30.70 -20.55
C PRO A 594 -15.60 -29.24 -20.31
N THR A 595 -16.44 -28.27 -20.67
CA THR A 595 -16.22 -26.85 -20.33
C THR A 595 -16.14 -26.61 -18.82
N GLY A 596 -16.94 -27.37 -18.05
CA GLY A 596 -17.12 -27.23 -16.60
C GLY A 596 -18.25 -26.27 -16.20
N LEU A 597 -18.80 -25.51 -17.16
CA LEU A 597 -19.89 -24.57 -16.92
C LEU A 597 -21.25 -25.24 -17.21
N PRO A 598 -22.26 -25.08 -16.34
CA PRO A 598 -23.58 -25.71 -16.54
C PRO A 598 -24.21 -25.31 -17.87
N PHE A 599 -24.65 -26.28 -18.67
CA PHE A 599 -25.35 -26.06 -19.95
C PHE A 599 -24.58 -25.29 -21.04
N ILE A 600 -23.26 -25.06 -20.88
CA ILE A 600 -22.43 -24.40 -21.90
C ILE A 600 -21.54 -25.46 -22.55
N LYS A 601 -21.80 -25.78 -23.83
CA LYS A 601 -21.03 -26.79 -24.58
C LYS A 601 -19.79 -26.21 -25.30
N GLY A 602 -19.71 -24.89 -25.42
CA GLY A 602 -18.75 -24.19 -26.28
C GLY A 602 -19.16 -24.25 -27.76
N VAL A 603 -18.21 -24.03 -28.68
CA VAL A 603 -18.46 -24.01 -30.13
C VAL A 603 -19.13 -25.30 -30.60
N LYS A 604 -20.20 -25.20 -31.40
CA LYS A 604 -20.77 -26.37 -32.07
C LYS A 604 -19.97 -26.63 -33.35
N VAL A 605 -19.15 -27.68 -33.33
CA VAL A 605 -18.51 -28.18 -34.54
C VAL A 605 -19.48 -29.20 -35.14
N GLU A 606 -20.12 -28.86 -36.25
CA GLU A 606 -20.77 -29.87 -37.09
C GLU A 606 -19.63 -30.73 -37.67
N LEU A 607 -19.56 -31.98 -37.21
CA LEU A 607 -18.58 -32.97 -37.65
C LEU A 607 -19.00 -33.62 -38.96
#